data_AF-A0A6P3R092-F1
#
_entry.id   AF-A0A6P3R092-F1
#
_cell.length_a   1.000
_cell.length_b   1.000
_cell.length_c   1.000
_cell.angle_alpha   90.00
_cell.angle_beta   90.00
_cell.angle_gamma   90.00
#
_symmetry.space_group_name_H-M   'P 1'
#
loop_
_entity.id
_entity.type
_entity.pdbx_description
1 polymer ?
#
loop_
_entity_poly.entity_id
_entity_poly.type
_entity_poly.pdbx_seq_one_letter_code
_entity_poly.pdbx_strand_id
1 'polypeptide(L)'
;MLHFIKKFSRASSKMLKYPFTIGVGASRRIEILSLKTCLQQNFSPLFLRSWPFSSFPVYMSKTQYYHTSPCSFKRKQEVIPARPPKTITYLPDSPKPALYVTVAGLIPFVAPPLIMVMTKTYIPILAFTQMAYGASFLSFLGGIRWGFALPEGSPAKPDFLNLANSTVPVVFSWFAFLISERLSEAIVTVIIGLGIALHIELFLLPHYPNWFRAMRIVVTLVAFLSFIITLLAKGIYLEKGPKRPGQVE
;
A
#
# COMPACT_ATOMS: atom_id res chain seq x y z
N MET A 1 36.47 3.91 22.94
CA MET A 1 35.72 3.75 21.67
C MET A 1 36.56 3.75 20.39
N LEU A 2 37.80 4.27 20.37
CA LEU A 2 38.65 4.27 19.16
C LEU A 2 39.31 2.92 18.80
N HIS A 3 39.32 1.94 19.71
CA HIS A 3 39.99 0.65 19.49
C HIS A 3 39.15 -0.36 18.69
N PHE A 4 37.83 -0.16 18.61
CA PHE A 4 36.92 -1.08 17.92
C PHE A 4 36.89 -0.83 16.40
N ILE A 5 37.07 0.43 15.97
CA ILE A 5 37.11 0.84 14.56
C ILE A 5 38.38 0.31 13.87
N LYS A 6 39.52 0.27 14.58
CA LYS A 6 40.77 -0.27 14.04
C LYS A 6 40.71 -1.78 13.76
N LYS A 7 39.84 -2.53 14.45
CA LYS A 7 39.66 -3.98 14.28
C LYS A 7 38.91 -4.33 12.98
N PHE A 8 38.01 -3.47 12.51
CA PHE A 8 37.31 -3.66 11.24
C PHE A 8 38.17 -3.34 10.01
N SER A 9 39.13 -2.42 10.13
CA SER A 9 40.04 -2.05 9.03
C SER A 9 40.98 -3.19 8.60
N ARG A 10 41.34 -4.11 9.52
CA ARG A 10 42.27 -5.21 9.23
C ARG A 10 41.62 -6.47 8.64
N ALA A 11 40.30 -6.56 8.60
CA ALA A 11 39.58 -7.74 8.11
C ALA A 11 39.10 -7.62 6.64
N SER A 12 39.18 -6.42 6.02
CA SER A 12 38.56 -6.13 4.71
C SER A 12 39.47 -6.33 3.49
N SER A 13 40.72 -6.79 3.64
CA SER A 13 41.68 -6.85 2.52
C SER A 13 41.80 -8.20 1.80
N LYS A 14 41.03 -9.23 2.18
CA LYS A 14 41.20 -10.59 1.63
C LYS A 14 40.12 -11.09 0.68
N MET A 15 39.12 -10.29 0.28
CA MET A 15 37.99 -10.80 -0.52
C MET A 15 37.74 -10.06 -1.84
N LEU A 16 38.79 -9.53 -2.47
CA LEU A 16 38.71 -8.96 -3.81
C LEU A 16 39.81 -9.52 -4.73
N LYS A 17 39.69 -10.80 -5.10
CA LYS A 17 40.48 -11.41 -6.18
C LYS A 17 39.62 -12.40 -6.96
N TYR A 18 38.74 -11.87 -7.79
CA TYR A 18 38.23 -12.56 -8.97
C TYR A 18 38.20 -11.56 -10.12
N PRO A 19 39.12 -11.65 -11.10
CA PRO A 19 39.04 -10.83 -12.30
C PRO A 19 37.93 -11.42 -13.20
N PHE A 20 36.85 -10.66 -13.40
CA PHE A 20 35.92 -10.91 -14.49
C PHE A 20 36.58 -10.43 -15.78
N THR A 21 37.02 -11.38 -16.62
CA THR A 21 37.56 -11.12 -17.95
C THR A 21 36.41 -10.75 -18.88
N ILE A 22 36.36 -9.49 -19.32
CA ILE A 22 35.50 -9.04 -20.44
C ILE A 22 36.13 -9.55 -21.74
N GLY A 23 35.48 -10.52 -22.38
CA GLY A 23 35.81 -10.98 -23.73
C GLY A 23 35.15 -10.07 -24.77
N VAL A 24 35.92 -9.16 -25.34
CA VAL A 24 35.58 -8.47 -26.59
C VAL A 24 35.78 -9.46 -27.74
N GLY A 25 34.69 -10.02 -28.25
CA GLY A 25 34.68 -10.88 -29.43
C GLY A 25 33.90 -10.22 -30.56
N ALA A 26 34.62 -9.57 -31.48
CA ALA A 26 34.08 -9.10 -32.73
C ALA A 26 33.72 -10.28 -33.64
N SER A 27 32.50 -10.30 -34.19
CA SER A 27 32.24 -10.96 -35.46
C SER A 27 31.17 -10.22 -36.23
N ARG A 28 31.59 -9.77 -37.41
CA ARG A 28 30.92 -8.90 -38.38
C ARG A 28 30.51 -9.80 -39.55
N ARG A 29 29.22 -9.87 -39.89
CA ARG A 29 28.67 -10.24 -41.22
C ARG A 29 27.19 -9.83 -41.25
N ILE A 30 26.85 -8.70 -41.85
CA ILE A 30 26.43 -8.53 -43.27
C ILE A 30 25.16 -9.33 -43.57
N GLU A 31 24.02 -8.65 -43.52
CA GLU A 31 23.11 -8.58 -44.68
C GLU A 31 22.61 -7.14 -44.84
N ILE A 32 22.88 -6.62 -46.03
CA ILE A 32 22.50 -5.32 -46.58
C ILE A 32 21.55 -5.65 -47.74
N LEU A 33 20.56 -4.78 -47.98
CA LEU A 33 19.52 -4.77 -49.02
C LEU A 33 18.20 -5.39 -48.54
N SER A 34 17.11 -4.63 -48.33
CA SER A 34 16.52 -3.73 -49.33
C SER A 34 15.74 -2.60 -48.65
N LEU A 35 16.24 -1.38 -48.85
CA LEU A 35 15.52 -0.12 -48.67
C LEU A 35 14.62 0.10 -49.90
N LYS A 36 13.29 0.13 -49.73
CA LYS A 36 12.40 0.85 -50.64
C LYS A 36 11.17 1.39 -49.90
N THR A 37 11.30 2.64 -49.50
CA THR A 37 10.37 3.76 -49.75
C THR A 37 8.88 3.43 -49.94
N CYS A 38 8.04 3.94 -49.03
CA CYS A 38 6.87 4.72 -49.43
C CYS A 38 6.52 5.74 -48.33
N LEU A 39 7.18 6.89 -48.44
CA LEU A 39 6.75 8.16 -47.86
C LEU A 39 5.86 8.79 -48.94
N GLN A 40 4.56 8.92 -48.69
CA GLN A 40 3.69 9.70 -49.57
C GLN A 40 2.86 10.67 -48.74
N GLN A 41 3.33 11.91 -48.82
CA GLN A 41 2.77 13.12 -48.27
C GLN A 41 2.03 13.84 -49.42
N ASN A 42 0.96 14.56 -49.07
CA ASN A 42 0.21 15.55 -49.85
C ASN A 42 -0.79 14.99 -50.89
N PHE A 43 -2.08 15.33 -50.78
CA PHE A 43 -2.68 16.58 -51.29
C PHE A 43 -4.18 16.63 -50.91
N SER A 44 -4.62 17.77 -50.36
CA SER A 44 -6.03 18.19 -50.32
C SER A 44 -6.47 18.65 -51.71
N PRO A 45 -7.78 18.59 -52.01
CA PRO A 45 -8.38 19.73 -52.68
C PRO A 45 -9.67 20.18 -51.99
N LEU A 46 -9.67 21.48 -51.70
CA LEU A 46 -10.83 22.32 -51.48
C LEU A 46 -11.74 22.25 -52.71
N PHE A 47 -13.03 21.98 -52.53
CA PHE A 47 -14.06 22.47 -53.44
C PHE A 47 -15.09 23.28 -52.66
N LEU A 48 -14.99 24.58 -52.89
CA LEU A 48 -15.92 25.64 -52.55
C LEU A 48 -16.98 25.73 -53.68
N ARG A 49 -18.14 26.34 -53.36
CA ARG A 49 -19.20 26.86 -54.26
C ARG A 49 -20.28 25.83 -54.67
N SER A 50 -21.60 26.11 -54.67
CA SER A 50 -22.36 27.37 -54.71
C SER A 50 -23.81 27.12 -54.27
N TRP A 51 -24.40 28.01 -53.46
CA TRP A 51 -25.86 28.24 -53.40
C TRP A 51 -26.21 29.24 -54.53
N PRO A 52 -27.47 29.38 -55.04
CA PRO A 52 -28.54 29.98 -54.23
C PRO A 52 -30.03 29.71 -54.64
N PHE A 53 -30.96 30.21 -53.79
CA PHE A 53 -32.37 30.64 -54.02
C PHE A 53 -33.40 29.59 -54.53
N SER A 54 -34.72 29.64 -54.29
CA SER A 54 -35.68 30.50 -53.57
C SER A 54 -37.04 29.78 -53.68
N SER A 55 -37.92 29.83 -52.67
CA SER A 55 -39.36 30.19 -52.77
C SER A 55 -40.16 29.74 -51.53
N PHE A 56 -40.60 30.71 -50.73
CA PHE A 56 -41.82 30.66 -49.91
C PHE A 56 -43.01 31.09 -50.81
N PRO A 57 -44.31 31.01 -50.44
CA PRO A 57 -44.90 30.78 -49.11
C PRO A 57 -46.11 29.80 -49.14
N VAL A 58 -46.80 29.60 -48.01
CA VAL A 58 -48.28 29.74 -47.90
C VAL A 58 -48.72 29.40 -46.46
N TYR A 59 -49.56 30.30 -45.97
CA TYR A 59 -50.24 30.41 -44.69
C TYR A 59 -51.44 29.46 -44.61
N MET A 60 -51.61 28.75 -43.48
CA MET A 60 -52.91 28.50 -42.85
C MET A 60 -52.74 27.94 -41.43
N SER A 61 -53.73 28.26 -40.62
CA SER A 61 -53.75 28.27 -39.16
C SER A 61 -54.50 27.07 -38.57
N LYS A 62 -54.24 26.83 -37.28
CA LYS A 62 -55.02 26.03 -36.29
C LYS A 62 -55.13 24.52 -36.55
N THR A 63 -54.59 23.75 -35.60
CA THR A 63 -55.38 23.22 -34.45
C THR A 63 -54.43 22.61 -33.43
N GLN A 64 -54.43 23.22 -32.25
CA GLN A 64 -53.71 22.78 -31.07
C GLN A 64 -54.51 21.65 -30.42
N TYR A 65 -54.14 20.41 -30.71
CA TYR A 65 -54.69 19.25 -30.01
C TYR A 65 -53.96 19.09 -28.68
N TYR A 66 -54.65 19.46 -27.59
CA TYR A 66 -54.24 19.14 -26.24
C TYR A 66 -54.30 17.61 -26.05
N HIS A 67 -53.18 16.93 -26.22
CA HIS A 67 -52.99 15.60 -25.67
C HIS A 67 -52.53 15.75 -24.21
N THR A 68 -53.47 15.68 -23.29
CA THR A 68 -53.20 15.40 -21.87
C THR A 68 -52.79 13.94 -21.75
N SER A 69 -51.50 13.65 -21.92
CA SER A 69 -50.93 12.37 -21.49
C SER A 69 -51.00 12.35 -19.96
N PRO A 70 -51.62 11.35 -19.32
CA PRO A 70 -51.46 11.18 -17.89
C PRO A 70 -50.00 10.79 -17.66
N CYS A 71 -49.21 11.72 -17.14
CA CYS A 71 -47.90 11.39 -16.57
C CYS A 71 -48.15 10.38 -15.45
N SER A 72 -48.04 9.09 -15.75
CA SER A 72 -47.95 8.07 -14.73
C SER A 72 -46.71 8.42 -13.93
N PHE A 73 -46.93 8.92 -12.72
CA PHE A 73 -45.91 9.09 -11.71
C PHE A 73 -45.37 7.69 -11.40
N LYS A 74 -44.44 7.19 -12.24
CA LYS A 74 -43.55 6.12 -11.82
C LYS A 74 -42.73 6.74 -10.72
N ARG A 75 -43.22 6.58 -9.49
CA ARG A 75 -42.49 6.76 -8.24
C ARG A 75 -41.17 6.05 -8.47
N LYS A 76 -40.13 6.84 -8.78
CA LYS A 76 -38.76 6.37 -8.85
C LYS A 76 -38.53 5.86 -7.45
N GLN A 77 -38.57 4.55 -7.29
CA GLN A 77 -38.20 3.93 -6.03
C GLN A 77 -36.79 4.46 -5.79
N GLU A 78 -36.62 5.28 -4.76
CA GLU A 78 -35.31 5.48 -4.18
C GLU A 78 -34.86 4.08 -3.79
N VAL A 79 -34.06 3.47 -4.68
CA VAL A 79 -33.18 2.39 -4.30
C VAL A 79 -32.28 3.05 -3.27
N ILE A 80 -32.65 2.88 -2.01
CA ILE A 80 -31.77 3.10 -0.86
C ILE A 80 -30.44 2.52 -1.31
N PRO A 81 -29.35 3.31 -1.44
CA PRO A 81 -28.10 2.76 -1.90
C PRO A 81 -27.76 1.67 -0.89
N ALA A 82 -27.80 0.42 -1.35
CA ALA A 82 -27.38 -0.71 -0.55
C ALA A 82 -26.03 -0.31 0.01
N ARG A 83 -25.90 -0.30 1.35
CA ARG A 83 -24.66 0.05 2.04
C ARG A 83 -23.52 -0.58 1.25
N PRO A 84 -22.49 0.18 0.82
CA PRO A 84 -21.39 -0.41 0.08
C PRO A 84 -20.90 -1.60 0.90
N PRO A 85 -20.79 -2.80 0.29
CA PRO A 85 -20.40 -4.01 1.00
C PRO A 85 -19.14 -3.69 1.80
N LYS A 86 -19.15 -4.07 3.09
CA LYS A 86 -18.02 -3.82 3.99
C LYS A 86 -16.79 -4.43 3.32
N THR A 87 -15.71 -3.66 3.19
CA THR A 87 -14.48 -4.09 2.50
C THR A 87 -13.99 -5.48 2.96
N ILE A 88 -14.23 -5.85 4.22
CA ILE A 88 -13.88 -7.15 4.82
C ILE A 88 -14.58 -8.35 4.14
N THR A 89 -15.75 -8.15 3.52
CA THR A 89 -16.50 -9.22 2.85
C THR A 89 -15.77 -9.81 1.64
N TYR A 90 -14.78 -9.10 1.08
CA TYR A 90 -13.98 -9.54 -0.07
C TYR A 90 -12.73 -10.37 0.30
N LEU A 91 -12.52 -10.68 1.59
CA LEU A 91 -11.42 -11.56 2.03
C LEU A 91 -11.40 -12.95 1.37
N PRO A 92 -12.54 -13.68 1.24
CA PRO A 92 -12.55 -15.02 0.64
C PRO A 92 -12.27 -15.02 -0.86
N ASP A 93 -12.38 -13.87 -1.53
CA ASP A 93 -12.07 -13.71 -2.96
C ASP A 93 -10.56 -13.58 -3.23
N SER A 94 -9.74 -13.58 -2.18
CA SER A 94 -8.29 -13.44 -2.31
C SER A 94 -7.62 -14.70 -2.89
N PRO A 95 -6.51 -14.57 -3.62
CA PRO A 95 -5.70 -15.72 -4.03
C PRO A 95 -5.25 -16.51 -2.81
N LYS A 96 -5.54 -17.81 -2.78
CA LYS A 96 -5.20 -18.71 -1.65
C LYS A 96 -3.74 -18.58 -1.17
N PRO A 97 -2.71 -18.51 -2.06
CA PRO A 97 -1.34 -18.34 -1.61
C PRO A 97 -1.10 -17.04 -0.84
N ALA A 98 -1.68 -15.92 -1.30
CA ALA A 98 -1.58 -14.64 -0.62
C ALA A 98 -2.23 -14.69 0.77
N LEU A 99 -3.36 -15.39 0.90
CA LEU A 99 -4.01 -15.60 2.19
C LEU A 99 -3.13 -16.40 3.15
N TYR A 100 -2.62 -17.56 2.74
CA TYR A 100 -1.79 -18.39 3.61
C TYR A 100 -0.54 -17.67 4.09
N VAL A 101 0.17 -16.98 3.19
CA VAL A 101 1.37 -16.21 3.54
C VAL A 101 1.02 -15.08 4.50
N THR A 102 -0.08 -14.36 4.26
CA THR A 102 -0.52 -13.26 5.12
C THR A 102 -0.90 -13.75 6.52
N VAL A 103 -1.64 -14.85 6.62
CA VAL A 103 -2.02 -15.44 7.92
C VAL A 103 -0.79 -15.96 8.67
N ALA A 104 0.14 -16.62 7.99
CA ALA A 104 1.41 -17.04 8.60
C ALA A 104 2.21 -15.84 9.12
N GLY A 105 2.21 -14.73 8.38
CA GLY A 105 2.83 -13.48 8.79
C GLY A 105 2.20 -12.80 10.02
N LEU A 106 1.03 -13.26 10.49
CA LEU A 106 0.43 -12.74 11.74
C LEU A 106 0.99 -13.41 13.00
N ILE A 107 1.68 -14.54 12.87
CA ILE A 107 2.20 -15.32 14.00
C ILE A 107 3.10 -14.46 14.92
N PRO A 108 4.08 -13.69 14.40
CA PRO A 108 4.96 -12.92 15.28
C PRO A 108 4.28 -11.70 15.92
N PHE A 109 3.08 -11.31 15.46
CA PHE A 109 2.24 -10.32 16.15
C PHE A 109 1.49 -10.95 17.33
N VAL A 110 0.89 -12.12 17.13
CA VAL A 110 -0.05 -12.73 18.09
C VAL A 110 0.66 -13.59 19.15
N ALA A 111 1.71 -14.30 18.77
CA ALA A 111 2.39 -15.23 19.68
C ALA A 111 2.97 -14.55 20.93
N PRO A 112 3.68 -13.41 20.85
CA PRO A 112 4.23 -12.74 22.03
C PRO A 112 3.19 -12.35 23.09
N PRO A 113 2.09 -11.62 22.79
CA PRO A 113 1.08 -11.29 23.79
C PRO A 113 0.34 -12.53 24.31
N LEU A 114 0.10 -13.52 23.46
CA LEU A 114 -0.54 -14.77 23.87
C LEU A 114 0.28 -15.48 24.95
N ILE A 115 1.60 -15.61 24.74
CA ILE A 115 2.51 -16.20 25.71
C ILE A 115 2.49 -15.42 27.03
N MET A 116 2.57 -14.08 26.99
CA MET A 116 2.52 -13.25 28.21
C MET A 116 1.21 -13.40 28.98
N VAL A 117 0.09 -13.53 28.28
CA VAL A 117 -1.23 -13.72 28.89
C VAL A 117 -1.37 -15.11 29.53
N MET A 118 -0.77 -16.13 28.93
CA MET A 118 -0.77 -17.50 29.46
C MET A 118 0.16 -17.65 30.66
N THR A 119 1.37 -17.07 30.60
CA THR A 119 2.36 -17.13 31.70
C THR A 119 2.08 -16.10 32.80
N LYS A 120 1.09 -15.23 32.62
CA LYS A 120 0.75 -14.13 33.54
C LYS A 120 1.95 -13.25 33.90
N THR A 121 2.91 -13.13 33.00
CA THR A 121 4.18 -12.45 33.24
C THR A 121 4.54 -11.60 32.03
N TYR A 122 4.98 -10.37 32.27
CA TYR A 122 5.51 -9.52 31.22
C TYR A 122 6.96 -9.92 30.90
N ILE A 123 7.21 -10.27 29.63
CA ILE A 123 8.53 -10.73 29.16
C ILE A 123 9.09 -9.69 28.17
N PRO A 124 10.03 -8.81 28.58
CA PRO A 124 10.48 -7.69 27.75
C PRO A 124 11.05 -8.10 26.39
N ILE A 125 11.77 -9.23 26.32
CA ILE A 125 12.34 -9.74 25.06
C ILE A 125 11.25 -10.10 24.04
N LEU A 126 10.12 -10.66 24.49
CA LEU A 126 9.01 -10.99 23.61
C LEU A 126 8.34 -9.71 23.07
N ALA A 127 8.13 -8.70 23.93
CA ALA A 127 7.62 -7.39 23.49
C ALA A 127 8.56 -6.72 22.48
N PHE A 128 9.88 -6.82 22.70
CA PHE A 128 10.88 -6.31 21.75
C PHE A 128 10.83 -7.03 20.41
N THR A 129 10.77 -8.37 20.40
CA THR A 129 10.68 -9.13 19.15
C THR A 129 9.41 -8.81 18.36
N GLN A 130 8.29 -8.63 19.06
CA GLN A 130 7.02 -8.21 18.45
C GLN A 130 7.10 -6.81 17.86
N MET A 131 7.70 -5.87 18.59
CA MET A 131 7.93 -4.49 18.13
C MET A 131 8.84 -4.47 16.90
N ALA A 132 9.97 -5.18 16.95
CA ALA A 132 10.93 -5.26 15.85
C ALA A 132 10.30 -5.88 14.59
N TYR A 133 9.47 -6.92 14.76
CA TYR A 133 8.70 -7.48 13.65
C TYR A 133 7.70 -6.49 13.08
N GLY A 134 6.94 -5.78 13.94
CA GLY A 134 5.99 -4.76 13.51
C GLY A 134 6.64 -3.60 12.78
N ALA A 135 7.80 -3.13 13.24
CA ALA A 135 8.61 -2.11 12.56
C ALA A 135 9.08 -2.63 11.18
N SER A 136 9.59 -3.86 11.11
CA SER A 136 10.02 -4.48 9.85
C SER A 136 8.86 -4.62 8.85
N PHE A 137 7.70 -5.08 9.32
CA PHE A 137 6.47 -5.15 8.52
C PHE A 137 6.02 -3.78 8.04
N LEU A 138 6.06 -2.76 8.91
CA LEU A 138 5.72 -1.38 8.57
C LEU A 138 6.66 -0.84 7.47
N SER A 139 7.96 -1.09 7.56
CA SER A 139 8.91 -0.73 6.50
C SER A 139 8.61 -1.44 5.18
N PHE A 140 8.20 -2.71 5.24
CA PHE A 140 7.77 -3.46 4.05
C PHE A 140 6.52 -2.86 3.37
N LEU A 141 5.58 -2.31 4.15
CA LEU A 141 4.42 -1.57 3.59
C LEU A 141 4.85 -0.39 2.71
N GLY A 142 5.93 0.30 3.06
CA GLY A 142 6.52 1.33 2.21
C GLY A 142 6.94 0.77 0.84
N GLY A 143 7.62 -0.37 0.84
CA GLY A 143 8.10 -1.03 -0.40
C GLY A 143 6.98 -1.51 -1.33
N ILE A 144 5.84 -1.93 -0.79
CA ILE A 144 4.69 -2.39 -1.59
C ILE A 144 4.20 -1.30 -2.56
N ARG A 145 4.26 -0.03 -2.14
CA ARG A 145 3.82 1.09 -2.99
C ARG A 145 4.70 1.26 -4.22
N TRP A 146 6.00 1.03 -4.12
CA TRP A 146 6.90 0.99 -5.27
C TRP A 146 6.52 -0.15 -6.22
N GLY A 147 6.22 -1.33 -5.66
CA GLY A 147 5.80 -2.50 -6.46
C GLY A 147 4.51 -2.26 -7.25
N PHE A 148 3.58 -1.44 -6.75
CA PHE A 148 2.36 -1.08 -7.46
C PHE A 148 2.55 0.08 -8.46
N ALA A 149 3.48 1.00 -8.21
CA ALA A 149 3.66 2.20 -9.04
C ALA A 149 4.57 1.99 -10.27
N LEU A 150 5.48 1.02 -10.22
CA LEU A 150 6.46 0.77 -11.29
C LEU A 150 5.91 0.12 -12.57
N PRO A 151 4.90 -0.78 -12.54
CA PRO A 151 4.37 -1.38 -13.76
C PRO A 151 3.79 -0.34 -14.74
N GLU A 152 4.06 -0.52 -16.04
CA GLU A 152 3.53 0.34 -17.09
C GLU A 152 1.99 0.31 -17.09
N GLY A 153 1.36 1.49 -17.20
CA GLY A 153 -0.10 1.62 -17.14
C GLY A 153 -0.69 1.49 -15.72
N SER A 154 0.14 1.50 -14.67
CA SER A 154 -0.36 1.49 -13.29
C SER A 154 -1.29 2.69 -13.03
N PRO A 155 -2.44 2.46 -12.35
CA PRO A 155 -3.32 3.55 -11.93
C PRO A 155 -2.66 4.53 -10.95
N ALA A 156 -1.61 4.08 -10.24
CA ALA A 156 -0.80 4.93 -9.39
C ALA A 156 0.50 5.28 -10.12
N LYS A 157 0.50 6.39 -10.83
CA LYS A 157 1.70 6.89 -11.49
C LYS A 157 2.83 7.10 -10.48
N PRO A 158 4.11 6.94 -10.89
CA PRO A 158 5.28 7.20 -10.06
C PRO A 158 5.51 8.71 -9.85
N ASP A 159 4.47 9.40 -9.41
CA ASP A 159 4.51 10.81 -9.07
C ASP A 159 5.26 11.00 -7.74
N PHE A 160 5.95 12.13 -7.59
CA PHE A 160 6.74 12.43 -6.40
C PHE A 160 5.96 12.24 -5.09
N LEU A 161 4.70 12.66 -5.05
CA LEU A 161 3.85 12.50 -3.86
C LEU A 161 3.54 11.02 -3.57
N ASN A 162 3.30 10.20 -4.60
CA ASN A 162 3.08 8.77 -4.42
C ASN A 162 4.34 8.08 -3.90
N LEU A 163 5.51 8.43 -4.41
CA LEU A 163 6.77 7.85 -3.98
C LEU A 163 7.19 8.37 -2.59
N ALA A 164 7.05 9.66 -2.31
CA ALA A 164 7.38 10.23 -1.01
C ALA A 164 6.53 9.63 0.13
N ASN A 165 5.25 9.33 -0.14
CA ASN A 165 4.37 8.68 0.83
C ASN A 165 4.81 7.24 1.19
N SER A 166 5.61 6.58 0.35
CA SER A 166 6.20 5.28 0.67
C SER A 166 7.28 5.35 1.76
N THR A 167 7.87 6.53 1.95
CA THR A 167 8.93 6.77 2.92
C THR A 167 8.39 6.92 4.33
N VAL A 168 7.13 7.36 4.47
CA VAL A 168 6.49 7.60 5.78
C VAL A 168 6.53 6.35 6.67
N PRO A 169 6.06 5.15 6.23
CA PRO A 169 6.18 3.93 7.02
C PRO A 169 7.62 3.58 7.42
N VAL A 170 8.59 3.80 6.53
CA VAL A 170 10.01 3.52 6.78
C VAL A 170 10.56 4.43 7.88
N VAL A 171 10.21 5.71 7.87
CA VAL A 171 10.63 6.69 8.90
C VAL A 171 10.06 6.31 10.27
N PHE A 172 8.79 5.93 10.35
CA PHE A 172 8.20 5.46 11.61
C PHE A 172 8.86 4.18 12.13
N SER A 173 9.17 3.23 11.24
CA SER A 173 9.92 2.02 11.59
C SER A 173 11.32 2.36 12.13
N TRP A 174 12.06 3.21 11.42
CA TRP A 174 13.39 3.65 11.85
C TRP A 174 13.34 4.36 13.20
N PHE A 175 12.38 5.28 13.38
CA PHE A 175 12.21 5.99 14.64
C PHE A 175 11.87 5.04 15.80
N ALA A 176 11.01 4.03 15.58
CA ALA A 176 10.69 3.03 16.60
C ALA A 176 11.94 2.27 17.10
N PHE A 177 12.89 1.97 16.21
CA PHE A 177 14.17 1.38 16.61
C PHE A 177 15.06 2.35 17.40
N LEU A 178 15.08 3.64 17.03
CA LEU A 178 15.86 4.66 17.76
C LEU A 178 15.38 4.81 19.21
N ILE A 179 14.08 4.70 19.46
CA ILE A 179 13.48 4.81 20.80
C ILE A 179 13.24 3.44 21.45
N SER A 180 13.86 2.37 20.95
CA SER A 180 13.59 1.00 21.40
C SER A 180 13.91 0.73 22.87
N GLU A 181 14.77 1.55 23.50
CA GLU A 181 15.00 1.54 24.95
C GLU A 181 13.70 1.78 25.73
N ARG A 182 12.82 2.66 25.20
CA ARG A 182 11.48 2.95 25.72
C ARG A 182 10.46 2.11 24.95
N LEU A 183 10.50 0.79 25.15
CA LEU A 183 9.68 -0.22 24.46
C LEU A 183 8.20 0.15 24.27
N SER A 184 7.55 0.74 25.29
CA SER A 184 6.14 1.14 25.19
C SER A 184 5.91 2.22 24.13
N GLU A 185 6.80 3.20 24.08
CA GLU A 185 6.73 4.29 23.10
C GLU A 185 7.10 3.81 21.72
N ALA A 186 8.12 2.95 21.60
CA ALA A 186 8.45 2.29 20.34
C ALA A 186 7.24 1.54 19.76
N ILE A 187 6.52 0.76 20.59
CA ILE A 187 5.28 0.07 20.18
C ILE A 187 4.21 1.06 19.75
N VAL A 188 3.99 2.15 20.50
CA VAL A 188 3.02 3.19 20.15
C VAL A 188 3.38 3.86 18.81
N THR A 189 4.66 4.15 18.57
CA THR A 189 5.15 4.66 17.28
C THR A 189 4.83 3.70 16.14
N VAL A 190 5.05 2.40 16.32
CA VAL A 190 4.69 1.39 15.31
C VAL A 190 3.18 1.36 15.06
N ILE A 191 2.36 1.42 16.11
CA ILE A 191 0.89 1.49 16.00
C ILE A 191 0.47 2.70 15.16
N ILE A 192 1.00 3.89 15.47
CA ILE A 192 0.69 5.12 14.74
C ILE A 192 1.12 4.99 13.28
N GLY A 193 2.33 4.48 13.04
CA GLY A 193 2.85 4.26 11.69
C GLY A 193 1.99 3.28 10.89
N LEU A 194 1.51 2.19 11.49
CA LEU A 194 0.59 1.23 10.86
C LEU A 194 -0.75 1.88 10.51
N GLY A 195 -1.29 2.73 11.39
CA GLY A 195 -2.51 3.49 11.15
C GLY A 195 -2.37 4.47 9.99
N ILE A 196 -1.26 5.22 9.95
CA ILE A 196 -0.95 6.15 8.86
C ILE A 196 -0.76 5.39 7.55
N ALA A 197 -0.01 4.28 7.55
CA ALA A 197 0.19 3.45 6.38
C ALA A 197 -1.13 2.91 5.82
N LEU A 198 -2.01 2.40 6.69
CA LEU A 198 -3.34 1.95 6.29
C LEU A 198 -4.18 3.10 5.73
N HIS A 199 -4.18 4.27 6.39
CA HIS A 199 -4.90 5.44 5.90
C HIS A 199 -4.42 5.85 4.50
N ILE A 200 -3.11 5.91 4.31
CA ILE A 200 -2.49 6.24 3.02
C ILE A 200 -2.87 5.20 1.95
N GLU A 201 -2.87 3.90 2.27
CA GLU A 201 -3.28 2.85 1.34
C GLU A 201 -4.77 2.93 0.95
N LEU A 202 -5.64 3.24 1.91
CA LEU A 202 -7.08 3.30 1.68
C LEU A 202 -7.50 4.55 0.88
N PHE A 203 -6.92 5.71 1.18
CA PHE A 203 -7.36 6.99 0.63
C PHE A 203 -6.56 7.42 -0.60
N LEU A 204 -5.25 7.16 -0.65
CA LEU A 204 -4.42 7.59 -1.79
C LEU A 204 -4.33 6.55 -2.91
N LEU A 205 -4.78 5.31 -2.69
CA LEU A 205 -4.85 4.27 -3.74
C LEU A 205 -6.25 3.65 -3.84
N PRO A 206 -7.21 4.36 -4.46
CA PRO A 206 -8.54 3.83 -4.70
C PRO A 206 -8.54 2.58 -5.61
N HIS A 207 -7.45 2.33 -6.36
CA HIS A 207 -7.36 1.30 -7.39
C HIS A 207 -6.81 -0.05 -6.93
N TYR A 208 -6.54 -0.26 -5.64
CA TYR A 208 -6.20 -1.61 -5.18
C TYR A 208 -7.39 -2.58 -5.33
N PRO A 209 -7.15 -3.85 -5.69
CA PRO A 209 -8.16 -4.87 -5.62
C PRO A 209 -8.81 -4.91 -4.23
N ASN A 210 -10.14 -5.04 -4.18
CA ASN A 210 -10.89 -5.01 -2.92
C ASN A 210 -10.42 -6.08 -1.93
N TRP A 211 -10.03 -7.27 -2.40
CA TRP A 211 -9.48 -8.35 -1.57
C TRP A 211 -8.18 -7.94 -0.86
N PHE A 212 -7.30 -7.19 -1.54
CA PHE A 212 -6.03 -6.75 -0.98
C PHE A 212 -6.27 -5.69 0.09
N ARG A 213 -7.18 -4.76 -0.19
CA ARG A 213 -7.62 -3.75 0.77
C ARG A 213 -8.18 -4.39 2.05
N ALA A 214 -9.04 -5.39 1.88
CA ALA A 214 -9.61 -6.17 2.97
C ALA A 214 -8.52 -6.84 3.82
N MET A 215 -7.54 -7.47 3.18
CA MET A 215 -6.40 -8.07 3.86
C MET A 215 -5.60 -7.08 4.67
N ARG A 216 -5.28 -5.91 4.11
CA ARG A 216 -4.55 -4.86 4.83
C ARG A 216 -5.28 -4.39 6.09
N ILE A 217 -6.59 -4.17 5.99
CA ILE A 217 -7.43 -3.81 7.15
C ILE A 217 -7.38 -4.91 8.21
N VAL A 218 -7.56 -6.18 7.84
CA VAL A 218 -7.56 -7.28 8.81
C VAL A 218 -6.19 -7.43 9.48
N VAL A 219 -5.11 -7.38 8.71
CA VAL A 219 -3.75 -7.53 9.25
C VAL A 219 -3.39 -6.42 10.22
N THR A 220 -3.65 -5.17 9.84
CA THR A 220 -3.39 -4.00 10.68
C THR A 220 -4.25 -4.01 11.94
N LEU A 221 -5.51 -4.44 11.86
CA LEU A 221 -6.38 -4.60 13.03
C LEU A 221 -5.86 -5.68 13.99
N VAL A 222 -5.44 -6.83 13.49
CA VAL A 222 -4.86 -7.91 14.32
C VAL A 222 -3.55 -7.45 14.97
N ALA A 223 -2.68 -6.79 14.20
CA ALA A 223 -1.44 -6.22 14.72
C ALA A 223 -1.70 -5.17 15.82
N PHE A 224 -2.64 -4.26 15.58
CA PHE A 224 -3.06 -3.25 16.55
C PHE A 224 -3.53 -3.87 17.85
N LEU A 225 -4.50 -4.79 17.79
CA LEU A 225 -5.02 -5.47 18.98
C LEU A 225 -3.92 -6.24 19.72
N SER A 226 -3.03 -6.90 18.99
CA SER A 226 -1.90 -7.63 19.59
C SER A 226 -0.94 -6.70 20.36
N PHE A 227 -0.65 -5.52 19.82
CA PHE A 227 0.16 -4.53 20.51
C PHE A 227 -0.55 -3.94 21.73
N ILE A 228 -1.85 -3.67 21.64
CA ILE A 228 -2.65 -3.21 22.79
C ILE A 228 -2.60 -4.25 23.93
N ILE A 229 -2.79 -5.54 23.63
CA ILE A 229 -2.69 -6.60 24.63
C ILE A 229 -1.30 -6.62 25.28
N THR A 230 -0.25 -6.38 24.50
CA THR A 230 1.14 -6.34 25.00
C THR A 230 1.37 -5.17 25.96
N LEU A 231 0.86 -3.98 25.60
CA LEU A 231 0.92 -2.80 26.46
C LEU A 231 0.12 -2.98 27.75
N LEU A 232 -1.08 -3.59 27.66
CA LEU A 232 -1.89 -3.94 28.82
C LEU A 232 -1.20 -4.97 29.72
N ALA A 233 -0.60 -6.01 29.13
CA ALA A 233 0.17 -7.01 29.87
C ALA A 233 1.33 -6.39 30.64
N LYS A 234 2.02 -5.40 30.04
CA LYS A 234 3.05 -4.62 30.76
C LYS A 234 2.44 -3.91 31.97
N GLY A 235 1.32 -3.19 31.82
CA GLY A 235 0.68 -2.50 32.94
C GLY A 235 0.27 -3.46 34.07
N ILE A 236 -0.49 -4.51 33.72
CA ILE A 236 -1.09 -5.43 34.70
C ILE A 236 -0.04 -6.27 35.44
N TYR A 237 0.96 -6.81 34.73
CA TYR A 237 1.92 -7.76 35.32
C TYR A 237 3.13 -7.07 35.94
N LEU A 238 3.53 -5.89 35.46
CA LEU A 238 4.61 -5.13 36.08
C LEU A 238 4.17 -4.53 37.43
N GLU A 239 2.90 -4.10 37.54
CA GLU A 239 2.32 -3.59 38.79
C GLU A 239 2.12 -4.70 39.85
N LYS A 240 1.99 -5.95 39.42
CA LYS A 240 1.98 -7.14 40.30
C LYS A 240 3.38 -7.66 40.66
N GLY A 241 4.44 -7.04 40.15
CA GLY A 241 5.82 -7.31 40.54
C GLY A 241 6.06 -6.99 42.03
N PRO A 242 7.04 -7.64 42.68
CA PRO A 242 7.08 -7.76 44.14
C PRO A 242 7.10 -6.38 44.81
N LYS A 243 6.06 -6.07 45.59
CA LYS A 243 6.16 -5.08 46.67
C LYS A 243 7.36 -5.48 47.51
N ARG A 244 8.43 -4.70 47.52
CA ARG A 244 9.54 -4.92 48.47
C ARG A 244 8.95 -4.86 49.88
N PRO A 245 9.02 -5.92 50.69
CA PRO A 245 8.76 -5.79 52.11
C PRO A 245 9.98 -5.09 52.71
N GLY A 246 9.86 -3.80 53.02
CA GLY A 246 10.94 -3.06 53.66
C GLY A 246 10.97 -1.57 53.37
N GLN A 247 9.94 -0.85 53.81
CA GLN A 247 10.15 0.45 54.47
C GLN A 247 9.25 0.47 55.71
N VAL A 248 9.75 -0.15 56.76
CA VAL A 248 9.49 0.28 58.14
C VAL A 248 10.83 0.84 58.60
N GLU A 249 10.95 2.17 58.56
CA GLU A 249 11.36 3.01 59.68
C GLU A 249 11.14 4.48 59.31
#